data_AF-A0A9D1MHE5-F1
#
_entry.id   AF-A0A9D1MHE5-F1
#
_cell.length_a   1.000
_cell.length_b   1.000
_cell.length_c   1.000
_cell.angle_alpha   90.00
_cell.angle_beta   90.00
_cell.angle_gamma   90.00
#
_symmetry.space_group_name_H-M   'P 1'
#
loop_
_entity.id
_entity.type
_entity.pdbx_description
1 polymer ?
#
loop_
_entity_poly.entity_id
_entity_poly.type
_entity_poly.pdbx_seq_one_letter_code
_entity_poly.pdbx_strand_id
1 'polypeptide(L)'
;MNNSKPKMIILADIGSLKITCNGFKQIVKNLESRFEIATCKFYSYVAKRNRDYNEYISANGFATSLPSDSRRRNKLDCRQVIDAADIAALGNIDAVGLITGEGDILPVIDLLKSKGIDVYDINVQPNKYEYAYTDFITVPTSALREGYTAPAMKQQKKRAPKPVAAKAPTTENEYLNEIKRVVDGNSIFNKYRR
;
A
#
# COMPACT_ATOMS: atom_id res chain seq x y z
N MET A 1 -12.68 -17.85 30.35
CA MET A 1 -11.88 -17.39 29.19
C MET A 1 -11.96 -15.88 29.19
N ASN A 2 -10.82 -15.19 29.27
CA ASN A 2 -10.81 -13.72 29.22
C ASN A 2 -11.36 -13.30 27.84
N ASN A 3 -12.51 -12.65 27.83
CA ASN A 3 -13.19 -12.19 26.63
C ASN A 3 -12.57 -10.86 26.17
N SER A 4 -11.25 -10.84 25.94
CA SER A 4 -10.56 -9.67 25.41
C SER A 4 -10.82 -9.56 23.91
N LYS A 5 -11.13 -8.35 23.46
CA LYS A 5 -11.32 -8.08 22.03
C LYS A 5 -10.02 -8.35 21.26
N PRO A 6 -10.07 -8.86 20.02
CA PRO A 6 -8.87 -9.00 19.19
C PRO A 6 -8.18 -7.65 19.00
N LYS A 7 -6.86 -7.66 19.02
CA LYS A 7 -6.03 -6.45 18.96
C LYS A 7 -5.82 -6.01 17.51
N MET A 8 -6.20 -4.77 17.21
CA MET A 8 -6.13 -4.22 15.86
C MET A 8 -5.16 -3.03 15.74
N ILE A 9 -4.41 -2.97 14.64
CA ILE A 9 -3.70 -1.77 14.20
C ILE A 9 -4.41 -1.18 12.98
N ILE A 10 -4.49 0.16 12.90
CA ILE A 10 -5.04 0.84 11.72
C ILE A 10 -3.91 1.51 10.93
N LEU A 11 -3.85 1.20 9.64
CA LEU A 11 -2.93 1.77 8.67
C LEU A 11 -3.72 2.67 7.71
N ALA A 12 -3.58 3.99 7.88
CA ALA A 12 -4.50 4.96 7.28
C ALA A 12 -3.83 5.93 6.31
N ASP A 13 -4.01 5.74 5.00
CA ASP A 13 -3.72 6.77 4.00
C ASP A 13 -4.82 7.82 3.95
N ILE A 14 -4.67 8.88 4.75
CA ILE A 14 -5.66 9.97 4.80
C ILE A 14 -5.72 10.78 3.51
N GLY A 15 -4.73 10.62 2.61
CA GLY A 15 -4.75 11.22 1.28
C GLY A 15 -5.76 10.56 0.33
N SER A 16 -6.06 9.27 0.53
CA SER A 16 -6.91 8.47 -0.35
C SER A 16 -8.39 8.87 -0.27
N LEU A 17 -9.00 8.71 0.92
CA LEU A 17 -10.41 8.97 1.17
C LEU A 17 -10.70 10.38 1.67
N LYS A 18 -9.67 11.15 2.06
CA LYS A 18 -9.80 12.50 2.62
C LYS A 18 -10.84 12.58 3.75
N ILE A 19 -10.79 11.61 4.64
CA ILE A 19 -11.65 11.52 5.83
C ILE A 19 -11.37 12.75 6.72
N THR A 20 -12.42 13.29 7.35
CA THR A 20 -12.29 14.32 8.39
C THR A 20 -11.83 13.70 9.70
N CYS A 21 -11.17 14.45 10.59
CA CYS A 21 -10.83 13.90 11.90
C CYS A 21 -12.07 13.40 12.66
N ASN A 22 -13.20 14.11 12.58
CA ASN A 22 -14.45 13.67 13.20
C ASN A 22 -14.97 12.35 12.60
N GLY A 23 -14.95 12.22 11.27
CA GLY A 23 -15.29 11.00 10.57
C GLY A 23 -14.41 9.82 10.98
N PHE A 24 -13.09 10.04 11.10
CA PHE A 24 -12.16 9.01 11.54
C PHE A 24 -12.43 8.59 13.00
N LYS A 25 -12.74 9.52 13.90
CA LYS A 25 -13.16 9.21 15.28
C LYS A 25 -14.38 8.29 15.33
N GLN A 26 -15.36 8.52 14.45
CA GLN A 26 -16.56 7.67 14.38
C GLN A 26 -16.22 6.26 13.87
N ILE A 27 -15.33 6.14 12.89
CA ILE A 27 -14.84 4.85 12.39
C ILE A 27 -14.14 4.09 13.52
N VAL A 28 -13.21 4.75 14.23
CA VAL A 28 -12.49 4.15 15.37
C VAL A 28 -13.47 3.70 16.46
N LYS A 29 -14.44 4.53 16.84
CA LYS A 29 -15.46 4.18 17.83
C LYS A 29 -16.29 2.96 17.42
N ASN A 30 -16.63 2.83 16.14
CA ASN A 30 -17.32 1.64 15.64
C ASN A 30 -16.42 0.40 15.70
N LEU A 31 -15.15 0.53 15.33
CA LEU A 31 -14.17 -0.55 15.40
C LEU A 31 -13.93 -1.02 16.84
N GLU A 32 -13.88 -0.09 17.80
CA GLU A 32 -13.73 -0.37 19.22
C GLU A 32 -14.86 -1.25 19.79
N SER A 33 -16.01 -1.37 19.12
CA SER A 33 -17.04 -2.33 19.53
C SER A 33 -16.58 -3.79 19.36
N ARG A 34 -15.72 -4.05 18.36
CA ARG A 34 -15.23 -5.38 17.94
C ARG A 34 -13.77 -5.64 18.32
N PHE A 35 -12.95 -4.61 18.37
CA PHE A 35 -11.49 -4.71 18.50
C PHE A 35 -10.95 -3.87 19.65
N GLU A 36 -9.77 -4.25 20.15
CA GLU A 36 -8.91 -3.37 20.94
C GLU A 36 -7.97 -2.63 19.98
N ILE A 37 -8.16 -1.31 19.80
CA ILE A 37 -7.32 -0.53 18.89
C ILE A 37 -5.97 -0.21 19.55
N ALA A 38 -4.93 -0.92 19.14
CA ALA A 38 -3.60 -0.80 19.69
C ALA A 38 -2.92 0.52 19.32
N THR A 39 -2.99 0.87 18.03
CA THR A 39 -2.45 2.13 17.51
C THR A 39 -2.98 2.40 16.11
N CYS A 40 -2.84 3.65 15.66
CA CYS A 40 -3.09 4.06 14.28
C CYS A 40 -1.82 4.68 13.72
N LYS A 41 -1.53 4.39 12.45
CA LYS A 41 -0.46 5.04 11.68
C LYS A 41 -1.04 5.76 10.48
N PHE A 42 -0.82 7.07 10.44
CA PHE A 42 -1.32 7.92 9.36
C PHE A 42 -0.25 8.15 8.28
N TYR A 43 -0.57 7.75 7.06
CA TYR A 43 0.20 8.02 5.86
C TYR A 43 -0.31 9.25 5.13
N SER A 44 0.53 9.82 4.26
CA SER A 44 0.22 11.05 3.50
C SER A 44 -0.18 12.23 4.39
N TYR A 45 0.17 12.17 5.67
CA TYR A 45 -0.12 13.21 6.64
C TYR A 45 0.72 14.46 6.34
N VAL A 46 0.04 15.59 6.24
CA VAL A 46 0.67 16.91 6.07
C VAL A 46 0.09 17.84 7.12
N ALA A 47 0.90 18.24 8.11
CA ALA A 47 0.45 19.04 9.26
C ALA A 47 -0.36 20.29 8.87
N LYS A 48 0.00 20.97 7.78
CA LYS A 48 -0.73 22.14 7.26
C LYS A 48 -2.14 21.78 6.71
N ARG A 49 -2.31 20.60 6.12
CA ARG A 49 -3.57 20.15 5.48
C ARG A 49 -4.44 19.30 6.40
N ASN A 50 -3.85 18.73 7.44
CA ASN A 50 -4.48 17.79 8.37
C ASN A 50 -4.41 18.31 9.81
N ARG A 51 -4.46 19.64 10.00
CA ARG A 51 -4.38 20.28 11.32
C ARG A 51 -5.46 19.79 12.29
N ASP A 52 -6.63 19.44 11.75
CA ASP A 52 -7.74 18.83 12.47
C ASP A 52 -7.39 17.49 13.13
N TYR A 53 -6.37 16.78 12.65
CA TYR A 53 -5.91 15.53 13.24
C TYR A 53 -4.86 15.70 14.36
N ASN A 54 -4.21 16.86 14.48
CA ASN A 54 -3.01 17.01 15.31
C ASN A 54 -3.26 16.68 16.78
N GLU A 55 -4.31 17.27 17.35
CA GLU A 55 -4.70 17.05 18.74
C GLU A 55 -5.10 15.59 18.97
N TYR A 56 -5.86 15.02 18.03
CA TYR A 56 -6.31 13.63 18.15
C TYR A 56 -5.16 12.62 18.05
N ILE A 57 -4.21 12.84 17.14
CA ILE A 57 -3.01 12.02 17.01
C ILE A 57 -2.18 12.07 18.30
N SER A 58 -1.95 13.27 18.82
CA SER A 58 -1.16 13.46 20.05
C SER A 58 -1.84 12.85 21.27
N ALA A 59 -3.16 13.02 21.43
CA ALA A 59 -3.90 12.53 22.58
C ALA A 59 -3.97 11.00 22.67
N ASN A 60 -3.87 10.31 21.53
CA ASN A 60 -3.97 8.85 21.45
C ASN A 60 -2.61 8.16 21.21
N GLY A 61 -1.51 8.92 21.18
CA GLY A 61 -0.18 8.36 20.90
C GLY A 61 -0.06 7.74 19.50
N PHE A 62 -0.83 8.23 18.54
CA PHE A 62 -0.81 7.71 17.17
C PHE A 62 0.43 8.18 16.40
N ALA A 63 0.85 7.36 15.43
CA ALA A 63 2.04 7.63 14.63
C ALA A 63 1.68 8.32 13.32
N THR A 64 2.58 9.16 12.82
CA THR A 64 2.53 9.68 11.44
C THR A 64 3.74 9.19 10.66
N SER A 65 3.59 8.92 9.37
CA SER A 65 4.73 8.67 8.51
C SER A 65 5.54 9.95 8.34
N LEU A 66 6.86 9.87 8.51
CA LEU A 66 7.74 10.98 8.20
C LEU A 66 7.61 11.36 6.70
N PRO A 67 7.70 12.66 6.37
CA PRO A 67 7.80 13.09 4.99
C PRO A 67 8.98 12.41 4.30
N SER A 68 8.74 11.83 3.13
CA SER A 68 9.81 11.27 2.29
C SER A 68 10.19 12.27 1.20
N ASP A 69 11.47 12.62 1.15
CA ASP A 69 12.08 13.47 0.11
C ASP A 69 12.06 12.84 -1.28
N SER A 70 11.81 11.53 -1.35
CA SER A 70 11.69 10.82 -2.62
C SER A 70 10.54 11.37 -3.45
N ARG A 71 10.83 11.66 -4.72
CA ARG A 71 9.82 11.99 -5.74
C ARG A 71 9.23 10.75 -6.41
N ARG A 72 9.66 9.54 -6.00
CA ARG A 72 9.15 8.30 -6.58
C ARG A 72 7.68 8.11 -6.22
N ARG A 73 6.91 7.64 -7.20
CA ARG A 73 5.46 7.47 -7.09
C ARG A 73 5.07 6.36 -6.09
N ASN A 74 5.90 5.33 -5.93
CA ASN A 74 5.64 4.14 -5.11
C ASN A 74 6.18 4.23 -3.67
N LYS A 75 6.61 5.42 -3.21
CA LYS A 75 7.20 5.57 -1.87
C LYS A 75 6.25 5.20 -0.73
N LEU A 76 4.95 5.44 -0.93
CA LEU A 76 3.91 5.08 0.03
C LEU A 76 3.78 3.56 0.12
N ASP A 77 3.63 2.90 -1.02
CA ASP A 77 3.52 1.44 -1.11
C ASP A 77 4.71 0.76 -0.43
N CYS A 78 5.94 1.21 -0.71
CA CYS A 78 7.14 0.69 -0.03
C CYS A 78 7.07 0.86 1.49
N ARG A 79 6.55 1.99 1.98
CA ARG A 79 6.42 2.22 3.42
C ARG A 79 5.37 1.32 4.05
N GLN A 80 4.24 1.11 3.37
CA GLN A 80 3.20 0.18 3.81
C GLN A 80 3.72 -1.26 3.88
N VAL A 81 4.54 -1.69 2.91
CA VAL A 81 5.21 -3.00 2.95
C VAL A 81 6.14 -3.12 4.15
N ILE A 82 6.98 -2.12 4.43
CA ILE A 82 7.88 -2.13 5.59
C ILE A 82 7.07 -2.21 6.89
N ASP A 83 6.06 -1.35 7.04
CA ASP A 83 5.26 -1.30 8.26
C ASP A 83 4.45 -2.60 8.47
N ALA A 84 3.96 -3.22 7.39
CA ALA A 84 3.29 -4.51 7.46
C ALA A 84 4.24 -5.64 7.88
N ALA A 85 5.49 -5.61 7.40
CA ALA A 85 6.51 -6.57 7.82
C ALA A 85 6.86 -6.42 9.32
N ASP A 86 6.97 -5.18 9.81
CA ASP A 86 7.19 -4.91 11.24
C ASP A 86 6.00 -5.41 12.10
N ILE A 87 4.77 -5.15 11.66
CA ILE A 87 3.55 -5.64 12.33
C ILE A 87 3.50 -7.17 12.36
N ALA A 88 3.78 -7.79 11.22
CA ALA A 88 3.87 -9.25 11.08
C ALA A 88 4.95 -9.87 11.98
N ALA A 89 6.04 -9.15 12.24
CA ALA A 89 7.14 -9.62 13.09
C ALA A 89 6.85 -9.50 14.59
N LEU A 90 5.98 -8.56 15.02
CA LEU A 90 5.63 -8.36 16.43
C LEU A 90 4.88 -9.55 17.05
N GLY A 91 4.02 -10.22 16.26
CA GLY A 91 3.33 -11.47 16.66
C GLY A 91 2.25 -11.32 17.74
N ASN A 92 1.85 -10.10 18.11
CA ASN A 92 0.84 -9.82 19.14
C ASN A 92 -0.37 -9.02 18.63
N ILE A 93 -0.56 -8.99 17.31
CA ILE A 93 -1.62 -8.27 16.62
C ILE A 93 -2.50 -9.29 15.90
N ASP A 94 -3.80 -9.24 16.15
CA ASP A 94 -4.77 -10.17 15.58
C ASP A 94 -5.35 -9.65 14.26
N ALA A 95 -5.44 -8.32 14.11
CA ALA A 95 -6.07 -7.70 12.96
C ALA A 95 -5.39 -6.39 12.50
N VAL A 96 -5.54 -6.08 11.21
CA VAL A 96 -5.10 -4.82 10.59
C VAL A 96 -6.25 -4.22 9.79
N GLY A 97 -6.61 -2.98 10.12
CA GLY A 97 -7.53 -2.15 9.33
C GLY A 97 -6.77 -1.31 8.32
N LEU A 98 -7.11 -1.43 7.04
CA LEU A 98 -6.47 -0.71 5.94
C LEU A 98 -7.40 0.37 5.37
N ILE A 99 -6.96 1.63 5.41
CA ILE A 99 -7.56 2.72 4.61
C ILE A 99 -6.55 3.05 3.52
N THR A 100 -6.81 2.61 2.29
CA THR A 100 -5.83 2.67 1.20
C THR A 100 -6.43 3.22 -0.09
N GLY A 101 -5.57 3.85 -0.90
CA GLY A 101 -5.91 4.32 -2.24
C GLY A 101 -5.66 3.27 -3.33
N GLU A 102 -5.52 3.71 -4.58
CA GLU A 102 -5.30 2.87 -5.76
C GLU A 102 -3.86 2.28 -5.87
N GLY A 103 -3.24 1.91 -4.75
CA GLY A 103 -1.89 1.33 -4.68
C GLY A 103 -1.88 -0.19 -4.89
N ASP A 104 -0.67 -0.75 -4.98
CA ASP A 104 -0.48 -2.21 -4.97
C ASP A 104 -0.39 -2.72 -3.53
N ILE A 105 -1.56 -3.00 -2.95
CA ILE A 105 -1.71 -3.41 -1.56
C ILE A 105 -1.67 -4.93 -1.38
N LEU A 106 -1.84 -5.72 -2.45
CA LEU A 106 -1.92 -7.18 -2.36
C LEU A 106 -0.72 -7.82 -1.65
N PRO A 107 0.55 -7.40 -1.86
CA PRO A 107 1.69 -7.97 -1.13
C PRO A 107 1.60 -7.76 0.38
N VAL A 108 1.01 -6.63 0.82
CA VAL A 108 0.78 -6.34 2.24
C VAL A 108 -0.27 -7.28 2.82
N ILE A 109 -1.39 -7.47 2.09
CA ILE A 109 -2.49 -8.34 2.52
C ILE A 109 -2.00 -9.79 2.62
N ASP A 110 -1.33 -10.28 1.59
CA ASP A 110 -0.81 -11.65 1.54
C ASP A 110 0.16 -11.94 2.70
N LEU A 111 1.09 -11.01 2.96
CA LEU A 111 2.03 -11.12 4.08
C LEU A 111 1.30 -11.22 5.42
N LEU A 112 0.35 -10.32 5.69
CA LEU A 112 -0.39 -10.29 6.96
C LEU A 112 -1.21 -11.57 7.15
N LYS A 113 -1.95 -12.01 6.13
CA LYS A 113 -2.75 -13.24 6.19
C LYS A 113 -1.89 -14.49 6.32
N SER A 114 -0.71 -14.53 5.70
CA SER A 114 0.26 -15.65 5.86
C SER A 114 0.73 -15.82 7.32
N LYS A 115 0.60 -14.77 8.14
CA LYS A 115 0.91 -14.77 9.57
C LYS A 115 -0.31 -14.96 10.46
N GLY A 116 -1.48 -15.22 9.89
CA GLY A 116 -2.73 -15.37 10.65
C GLY A 116 -3.31 -14.05 11.14
N ILE A 117 -2.90 -12.91 10.57
CA ILE A 117 -3.45 -11.59 10.91
C ILE A 117 -4.62 -11.30 9.97
N ASP A 118 -5.78 -11.01 10.55
CA ASP A 118 -6.97 -10.63 9.78
C ASP A 118 -6.83 -9.24 9.17
N VAL A 119 -7.29 -9.07 7.92
CA VAL A 119 -7.13 -7.80 7.19
C VAL A 119 -8.48 -7.25 6.79
N TYR A 120 -8.80 -6.04 7.24
CA TYR A 120 -10.08 -5.38 6.98
C TYR A 120 -9.89 -4.21 6.01
N ASP A 121 -10.70 -4.13 4.96
CA ASP A 121 -10.74 -2.95 4.09
C ASP A 121 -11.70 -1.92 4.69
N ILE A 122 -11.20 -0.71 4.95
CA ILE A 122 -11.99 0.40 5.49
C ILE A 122 -12.14 1.42 4.36
N ASN A 123 -13.27 1.38 3.68
CA ASN A 123 -13.52 2.21 2.50
C ASN A 123 -14.99 2.60 2.34
N VAL A 124 -15.28 3.51 1.42
CA VAL A 124 -16.67 3.89 1.07
C VAL A 124 -17.35 2.77 0.29
N GLN A 125 -16.60 2.09 -0.58
CA GLN A 125 -17.05 0.95 -1.38
C GLN A 125 -15.96 -0.11 -1.42
N PRO A 126 -16.33 -1.41 -1.52
CA PRO A 126 -15.35 -2.47 -1.67
C PRO A 126 -14.48 -2.23 -2.89
N ASN A 127 -13.18 -2.48 -2.74
CA ASN A 127 -12.26 -2.38 -3.84
C ASN A 127 -12.27 -3.66 -4.71
N LYS A 128 -11.61 -3.63 -5.88
CA LYS A 128 -11.52 -4.78 -6.81
C LYS A 128 -10.88 -6.05 -6.21
N TYR A 129 -10.23 -5.93 -5.06
CA TYR A 129 -9.55 -7.00 -4.34
C TYR A 129 -10.29 -7.37 -3.06
N GLU A 130 -11.60 -7.10 -2.96
CA GLU A 130 -12.45 -7.47 -1.82
C GLU A 130 -12.22 -8.93 -1.35
N TYR A 131 -12.08 -9.87 -2.30
CA TYR A 131 -11.79 -11.28 -2.03
C TYR A 131 -10.51 -11.54 -1.22
N ALA A 132 -9.56 -10.62 -1.25
CA ALA A 132 -8.28 -10.75 -0.55
C ALA A 132 -8.42 -10.39 0.93
N TYR A 133 -9.38 -9.53 1.28
CA TYR A 133 -9.62 -9.10 2.66
C TYR A 133 -10.36 -10.18 3.46
N THR A 134 -10.30 -10.08 4.77
CA THR A 134 -11.12 -10.88 5.68
C THR A 134 -12.57 -10.37 5.68
N ASP A 135 -12.75 -9.05 5.72
CA ASP A 135 -14.07 -8.41 5.78
C ASP A 135 -13.96 -6.93 5.36
N PHE A 136 -15.11 -6.30 5.09
CA PHE A 136 -15.22 -4.91 4.65
C PHE A 136 -15.91 -4.04 5.69
N ILE A 137 -15.39 -2.83 5.89
CA ILE A 137 -15.91 -1.84 6.84
C ILE A 137 -16.26 -0.57 6.08
N THR A 138 -17.57 -0.31 5.98
CA THR A 138 -18.10 0.84 5.26
C THR A 138 -17.82 2.15 5.99
N VAL A 139 -17.21 3.09 5.28
CA VAL A 139 -17.07 4.49 5.69
C VAL A 139 -18.26 5.30 5.16
N PRO A 140 -19.05 5.95 6.03
CA PRO A 140 -20.16 6.78 5.57
C PRO A 140 -19.62 8.01 4.85
N THR A 141 -20.31 8.46 3.79
CA THR A 141 -19.92 9.64 3.01
C THR A 141 -19.90 10.93 3.85
N SER A 142 -20.68 10.99 4.92
CA SER A 142 -20.67 12.08 5.92
C SER A 142 -19.35 12.20 6.70
N ALA A 143 -18.52 11.14 6.72
CA ALA A 143 -17.20 11.17 7.35
C ALA A 143 -16.14 11.89 6.48
N LEU A 144 -16.44 12.13 5.21
CA LEU A 144 -15.52 12.73 4.23
C LEU A 144 -15.57 14.26 4.28
N ARG A 145 -14.52 14.93 3.81
CA ARG A 145 -14.50 16.40 3.70
C ARG A 145 -15.47 16.90 2.62
N GLU A 146 -16.25 17.94 2.91
CA GLU A 146 -17.18 18.58 1.98
C GLU A 146 -16.47 19.06 0.69
N GLY A 147 -17.12 18.88 -0.47
CA GLY A 147 -16.56 19.20 -1.78
C GLY A 147 -15.68 18.11 -2.40
N TYR A 148 -15.64 16.91 -1.82
CA TYR A 148 -14.92 15.76 -2.38
C TYR A 148 -15.87 14.60 -2.68
N THR A 149 -16.16 14.39 -3.96
CA THR A 149 -16.52 13.06 -4.45
C THR A 149 -15.33 12.14 -4.26
N ALA A 150 -15.53 10.95 -3.68
CA ALA A 150 -14.56 9.87 -3.74
C ALA A 150 -13.99 9.82 -5.17
N PRO A 151 -12.67 9.62 -5.36
CA PRO A 151 -12.12 9.62 -6.70
C PRO A 151 -12.89 8.55 -7.49
N ALA A 152 -13.72 8.99 -8.43
CA ALA A 152 -14.35 8.08 -9.37
C ALA A 152 -13.22 7.25 -9.94
N MET A 153 -13.34 5.92 -9.87
CA MET A 153 -12.39 4.95 -10.44
C MET A 153 -11.85 5.57 -11.71
N LYS A 154 -10.60 6.06 -11.68
CA LYS A 154 -10.03 6.61 -12.89
C LYS A 154 -9.81 5.40 -13.76
N GLN A 155 -10.77 5.11 -14.64
CA GLN A 155 -10.50 4.29 -15.81
C GLN A 155 -9.20 4.86 -16.37
N GLN A 156 -8.13 4.08 -16.26
CA GLN A 156 -6.87 4.44 -16.87
C GLN A 156 -7.22 4.66 -18.33
N LYS A 157 -7.31 5.92 -18.75
CA LYS A 157 -7.22 6.25 -20.16
C LYS A 157 -5.90 5.65 -20.57
N LYS A 158 -5.96 4.49 -21.26
CA LYS A 158 -4.84 3.92 -21.99
C LYS A 158 -4.31 5.08 -22.82
N ARG A 159 -3.24 5.71 -22.34
CA ARG A 159 -2.49 6.63 -23.17
C ARG A 159 -2.00 5.75 -24.30
N ALA A 160 -2.44 6.03 -25.52
CA ALA A 160 -1.83 5.45 -26.70
C ALA A 160 -0.30 5.60 -26.54
N PRO A 161 0.48 4.54 -26.78
CA PRO A 161 1.92 4.64 -26.67
C PRO A 161 2.38 5.83 -27.52
N LYS A 162 3.14 6.75 -26.92
CA LYS A 162 3.82 7.78 -27.72
C LYS A 162 4.65 7.03 -28.75
N PRO A 163 4.62 7.41 -30.04
CA PRO A 163 5.52 6.82 -31.02
C PRO A 163 6.94 6.96 -30.48
N VAL A 164 7.59 5.82 -30.28
CA VAL A 164 8.99 5.76 -29.87
C VAL A 164 9.75 6.37 -31.04
N ALA A 165 10.23 7.61 -30.88
CA ALA A 165 11.23 8.15 -31.79
C ALA A 165 12.38 7.14 -31.79
N ALA A 166 12.68 6.58 -32.96
CA ALA A 166 13.77 5.63 -33.13
C ALA A 166 15.02 6.23 -32.49
N LYS A 167 15.50 5.59 -31.42
CA LYS A 167 16.82 5.92 -30.87
C LYS A 167 17.81 5.66 -32.01
N ALA A 168 18.63 6.66 -32.31
CA ALA A 168 19.81 6.48 -33.16
C ALA A 168 20.59 5.25 -32.67
N PRO A 169 21.16 4.43 -33.56
CA PRO A 169 21.81 3.19 -33.19
C PRO A 169 22.93 3.48 -32.19
N THR A 170 22.69 3.11 -30.94
CA THR A 170 23.74 2.99 -29.92
C THR A 170 24.74 1.97 -30.42
N THR A 171 26.00 2.41 -30.49
CA THR A 171 27.19 1.60 -30.77
C THR A 171 27.09 0.22 -30.11
N GLU A 172 27.29 -0.82 -30.92
CA GLU A 172 27.20 -2.22 -30.52
C GLU A 172 28.00 -2.50 -29.24
N ASN A 173 27.32 -3.03 -28.22
CA ASN A 173 27.95 -3.54 -27.01
C ASN A 173 28.90 -4.68 -27.39
N GLU A 174 30.20 -4.52 -27.13
CA GLU A 174 31.25 -5.54 -27.33
C GLU A 174 30.89 -6.90 -26.73
N TYR A 175 30.12 -6.90 -25.63
CA TYR A 175 29.59 -8.11 -24.97
C TYR A 175 28.70 -9.00 -25.85
N LEU A 176 27.95 -8.43 -26.82
CA LEU A 176 27.11 -9.23 -27.72
C LEU A 176 27.94 -9.98 -28.77
N ASN A 177 29.11 -9.47 -29.12
CA ASN A 177 30.03 -10.14 -30.04
C ASN A 177 30.80 -11.28 -29.35
N GLU A 178 31.13 -11.13 -28.07
CA GLU A 178 31.72 -12.21 -27.27
C GLU A 178 30.73 -13.36 -27.05
N ILE A 179 29.46 -13.06 -26.75
CA ILE A 179 28.44 -14.10 -26.58
C ILE A 179 28.22 -14.88 -27.88
N LYS A 180 28.19 -14.22 -29.03
CA LYS A 180 28.07 -14.92 -30.33
C LYS A 180 29.25 -15.86 -30.59
N ARG A 181 30.49 -15.46 -30.24
CA ARG A 181 31.67 -16.34 -30.36
C ARG A 181 31.61 -17.58 -29.45
N VAL A 182 31.00 -17.46 -28.27
CA VAL A 182 30.86 -18.56 -27.31
C VAL A 182 29.70 -19.48 -27.68
N VAL A 183 28.61 -18.93 -28.22
CA VAL A 183 27.40 -19.68 -28.60
C VAL A 183 27.55 -20.38 -29.96
N ASP A 184 28.39 -19.86 -30.86
CA ASP A 184 28.81 -20.54 -32.09
C ASP A 184 29.83 -21.67 -31.76
N GLY A 185 29.35 -22.69 -31.03
CA GLY A 185 30.08 -23.89 -30.60
C GLY A 185 30.62 -24.78 -31.74
N ASN A 186 30.69 -24.29 -32.98
CA ASN A 186 31.30 -24.98 -34.11
C ASN A 186 32.84 -24.96 -34.09
N SER A 187 33.47 -24.15 -33.23
CA SER A 187 34.94 -24.13 -33.08
C SER A 187 35.48 -25.25 -32.17
N ILE A 188 34.67 -25.74 -31.22
CA ILE A 188 35.08 -26.79 -30.27
C ILE A 188 34.93 -28.19 -30.89
N PHE A 189 33.85 -28.43 -31.65
CA PHE A 189 33.61 -29.73 -32.29
C PHE A 189 34.61 -30.07 -33.41
N ASN A 190 35.17 -29.07 -34.10
CA ASN A 190 36.18 -29.29 -35.14
C ASN A 190 37.58 -29.62 -34.60
N LYS A 191 37.85 -29.39 -33.30
CA LYS A 191 39.16 -29.67 -32.69
C LYS A 191 39.31 -31.12 -32.22
N TYR A 192 38.21 -31.86 -32.09
CA TYR A 192 38.19 -33.25 -31.58
C TYR A 192 37.68 -34.28 -32.59
N ARG A 193 37.47 -33.89 -33.85
CA ARG A 193 37.14 -34.80 -34.94
C ARG A 193 38.44 -35.38 -35.51
N ARG A 194 38.95 -36.44 -34.87
CA ARG A 194 39.93 -37.35 -35.48
C ARG A 194 39.23 -38.26 -36.48
#